data_AF-A0A949XER7-F1
#
_entry.id   AF-A0A949XER7-F1
#
_cell.length_a   1.000
_cell.length_b   1.000
_cell.length_c   1.000
_cell.angle_alpha   90.00
_cell.angle_beta   90.00
_cell.angle_gamma   90.00
#
_symmetry.space_group_name_H-M   'P 1'
#
loop_
_entity.id
_entity.type
_entity.pdbx_description
1 polymer ?
#
loop_
_entity_poly.entity_id
_entity_poly.type
_entity_poly.pdbx_seq_one_letter_code
_entity_poly.pdbx_strand_id
1 'polypeptide(L)' 'PDMAAVVSALGPAAITEHRIAFITGPSRTADIEKMIVLGVHGPKDLYAAVVWPNEDGMVVR' A
#
# COMPACT_ATOMS: atom_id res chain seq x y z
N PRO A 1 5.08 10.07 10.12
CA PRO A 1 4.52 8.99 10.97
C PRO A 1 5.12 7.66 10.51
N ASP A 2 5.38 6.73 11.44
CA ASP A 2 5.78 5.37 11.08
C ASP A 2 4.54 4.50 10.79
N MET A 3 4.75 3.26 10.37
CA MET A 3 3.65 2.34 10.09
C MET A 3 2.78 2.04 11.30
N ALA A 4 3.38 1.98 12.50
CA ALA A 4 2.63 1.72 13.73
C ALA A 4 1.66 2.86 14.03
N ALA A 5 2.11 4.11 13.87
CA ALA A 5 1.27 5.29 14.03
C ALA A 5 0.13 5.34 13.01
N VAL A 6 0.37 4.96 11.75
CA VAL A 6 -0.68 4.91 10.71
C VAL A 6 -1.72 3.84 11.02
N VAL A 7 -1.30 2.64 11.40
CA VAL A 7 -2.23 1.55 11.79
C VAL A 7 -3.05 1.96 13.01
N SER A 8 -2.43 2.62 13.99
CA SER A 8 -3.14 3.15 15.16
C SER A 8 -4.18 4.21 14.78
N ALA A 9 -3.89 5.06 13.78
CA ALA A 9 -4.80 6.13 13.35
C ALA A 9 -5.99 5.61 12.53
N LEU A 10 -5.81 4.50 11.79
CA LEU A 10 -6.89 3.85 11.04
C LEU A 10 -7.96 3.25 11.97
N GLY A 11 -7.55 2.80 13.16
CA GLY A 11 -8.45 2.20 14.14
C GLY A 11 -9.02 0.84 13.71
N PRO A 12 -9.75 0.15 14.60
CA PRO A 12 -10.26 -1.20 14.36
C PRO A 12 -11.33 -1.26 13.26
N ALA A 13 -12.11 -0.19 13.09
CA ALA A 13 -13.17 -0.12 12.07
C ALA A 13 -12.61 -0.26 10.65
N ALA A 14 -11.41 0.26 10.38
CA ALA A 14 -10.79 0.12 9.07
C ALA A 14 -10.57 -1.35 8.68
N ILE A 15 -10.28 -2.23 9.64
CA ILE A 15 -10.06 -3.67 9.37
C ILE A 15 -11.38 -4.38 9.07
N THR A 16 -12.47 -3.96 9.71
CA THR A 16 -13.79 -4.60 9.55
C THR A 16 -14.58 -4.06 8.35
N GLU A 17 -14.37 -2.80 7.99
CA GLU A 17 -15.21 -2.09 7.01
C GLU A 17 -14.51 -1.89 5.65
N HIS A 18 -13.19 -2.04 5.60
CA HIS A 18 -12.41 -1.78 4.38
C HIS A 18 -11.50 -2.94 4.01
N ARG A 19 -11.16 -3.01 2.71
CA ARG A 19 -10.09 -3.89 2.22
C ARG A 19 -8.77 -3.18 2.40
N ILE A 20 -7.97 -3.67 3.34
CA ILE A 20 -6.63 -3.15 3.60
C ILE A 20 -5.61 -4.10 2.96
N ALA A 21 -4.69 -3.54 2.18
CA ALA A 21 -3.55 -4.26 1.62
C ALA A 21 -2.25 -3.52 1.92
N PHE A 22 -1.22 -4.26 2.33
CA PHE A 22 0.14 -3.76 2.41
C PHE A 22 0.83 -4.01 1.07
N ILE A 23 1.08 -2.95 0.31
CA ILE A 23 1.81 -3.01 -0.96
C ILE A 23 3.25 -2.64 -0.68
N THR A 24 4.17 -3.56 -0.93
CA THR A 24 5.62 -3.33 -0.88
C THR A 24 6.21 -3.25 -2.27
N GLY A 25 7.50 -2.92 -2.38
CA GLY A 25 8.24 -3.05 -3.63
C GLY A 25 8.47 -4.51 -4.05
N PRO A 26 9.22 -4.73 -5.15
CA PRO A 26 9.56 -6.07 -5.61
C PRO A 26 10.33 -6.81 -4.52
N SER A 27 10.01 -8.10 -4.35
CA SER A 27 10.68 -8.94 -3.37
C SER A 27 12.18 -8.98 -3.66
N ARG A 28 12.96 -9.28 -2.62
CA ARG A 28 14.40 -9.51 -2.75
C ARG A 28 14.73 -10.84 -2.12
N THR A 29 15.50 -11.64 -2.83
CA THR A 29 15.95 -12.96 -2.36
C THR A 29 17.45 -13.04 -2.58
N ALA A 30 18.18 -13.69 -1.67
CA ALA A 30 19.58 -14.00 -1.90
C ALA A 30 19.68 -15.39 -2.52
N ASP A 31 20.50 -15.56 -3.55
CA ASP A 31 20.92 -16.89 -4.00
C ASP A 31 21.98 -17.48 -3.03
N ILE A 32 22.44 -18.70 -3.33
CA ILE A 32 23.41 -19.41 -2.48
C ILE A 32 24.78 -18.70 -2.51
N GLU A 33 25.05 -17.94 -3.56
CA GLU A 33 26.21 -17.07 -3.75
C GLU A 33 26.09 -15.73 -2.99
N LYS A 34 25.00 -15.52 -2.23
CA LYS A 34 24.69 -14.30 -1.44
C LYS A 34 24.47 -13.05 -2.28
N MET A 35 24.11 -13.20 -3.54
CA MET A 35 23.71 -12.09 -4.38
C MET A 35 22.23 -11.81 -4.22
N ILE A 36 21.89 -10.56 -3.90
CA ILE A 36 20.51 -10.12 -3.80
C ILE A 36 19.95 -9.94 -5.21
N VAL A 37 18.96 -10.75 -5.55
CA VAL A 37 18.18 -10.66 -6.77
C VAL A 37 16.80 -10.08 -6.50
N LEU A 38 16.30 -9.31 -7.46
CA LEU A 38 14.92 -8.84 -7.48
C LEU A 38 14.01 -9.99 -7.88
N GLY A 39 12.98 -10.23 -7.07
CA GLY A 39 11.95 -11.23 -7.34
C GLY A 39 10.74 -10.65 -8.07
N VAL A 40 9.79 -11.53 -8.41
CA VAL A 40 8.60 -11.20 -9.22
C VAL A 40 7.37 -10.82 -8.39
N HIS A 41 7.47 -10.85 -7.06
CA HIS A 41 6.36 -10.53 -6.17
C HIS A 41 6.43 -9.07 -5.74
N GLY A 42 5.34 -8.34 -5.92
CA GLY A 42 5.27 -6.91 -5.65
C GLY A 42 5.62 -6.08 -6.89
N PRO A 43 5.03 -4.89 -7.03
CA PRO A 43 5.24 -4.01 -8.17
C PRO A 43 6.67 -3.45 -8.21
N LYS A 44 7.28 -3.41 -9.39
CA LYS A 44 8.50 -2.64 -9.65
C LYS A 44 8.25 -1.13 -9.55
N ASP A 45 7.11 -0.69 -10.09
CA ASP A 45 6.65 0.70 -10.11
C ASP A 45 5.19 0.73 -9.63
N LEU A 46 4.86 1.65 -8.71
CA LEU A 46 3.50 1.82 -8.17
C LEU A 46 2.98 3.22 -8.50
N TYR A 47 1.85 3.27 -9.21
CA TYR A 47 1.11 4.50 -9.48
C TYR A 47 -0.20 4.46 -8.71
N ALA A 48 -0.47 5.48 -7.90
CA ALA A 48 -1.71 5.60 -7.13
C ALA A 48 -2.34 6.96 -7.39
N ALA A 49 -3.65 6.96 -7.68
CA ALA A 49 -4.47 8.15 -7.78
C ALA A 49 -5.47 8.14 -6.62
N VAL A 50 -5.35 9.12 -5.72
CA VAL A 50 -6.34 9.32 -4.66
C VAL A 50 -7.34 10.34 -5.17
N VAL A 51 -8.60 9.92 -5.29
CA VAL A 51 -9.69 10.80 -5.65
C VAL A 51 -10.54 10.99 -4.40
N TRP A 52 -10.75 12.24 -4.03
CA TRP A 52 -11.59 12.61 -2.90
C TRP A 52 -12.82 13.37 -3.42
N PRO A 53 -14.02 13.13 -2.87
CA PRO A 53 -15.16 13.96 -3.22
C PRO A 53 -14.91 15.41 -2.83
N ASN A 54 -15.22 16.35 -3.73
CA ASN A 54 -15.23 17.77 -3.38
C ASN A 54 -16.24 18.01 -2.24
N GLU A 55 -16.00 19.05 -1.44
CA GLU A 55 -16.83 19.42 -0.28
C GLU A 55 -18.32 19.62 -0.65
N ASP A 56 -18.60 19.85 -1.94
CA ASP A 56 -19.94 20.10 -2.48
C ASP A 56 -20.72 18.82 -2.89
N GLY A 57 -20.14 17.61 -2.75
CA GLY A 57 -20.82 16.35 -3.06
C GLY A 57 -21.18 16.13 -4.55
N MET A 58 -20.82 17.06 -5.44
CA MET A 58 -21.00 16.93 -6.88
C MET A 58 -20.00 15.92 -7.45
N VAL A 59 -20.48 14.71 -7.72
CA VAL A 59 -19.78 13.75 -8.59
C VAL A 59 -19.85 14.30 -10.00
N VAL A 60 -18.74 14.84 -10.51
CA VAL A 60 -18.62 15.19 -11.93
C VAL A 60 -18.79 13.89 -12.72
N ARG A 61 -19.91 13.80 -13.44
CA ARG A 61 -20.25 12.67 -14.30
C ARG A 61 -19.40 12.67 -15.56
#